data_AF-A0A1U6J4H6-F1
#
_entry.id   AF-A0A1U6J4H6-F1
#
_cell.length_a   1.000
_cell.length_b   1.000
_cell.length_c   1.000
_cell.angle_alpha   90.00
_cell.angle_beta   90.00
_cell.angle_gamma   90.00
#
_symmetry.space_group_name_H-M   'P 1'
#
loop_
_entity.id
_entity.type
_entity.pdbx_description
1 polymer ?
#
loop_
_entity_poly.entity_id
_entity_poly.type
_entity_poly.pdbx_seq_one_letter_code
_entity_poly.pdbx_strand_id
1 'polypeptide(L)'
;MKKRKVWVCAMLFLSILIILMVTLNKKSEDSKVKVHLVEKGNIVRYINVTGVIQSKNKAEHYLERYKYNNISVKVGDEVKKDQYLTNLDNGNIFSDIDGTVTDISLSEYPVIVVQDLENLKIKILLNQYDSKYIKIDQPAMIKTSNGIIEGRVSFISPTAKSISNSMEGEAYIEGEIDNLTKTEELKIGFKNEIDILVGQKNNVIVVPTEAIKVEKGNKPYVFILKDNIAYKREVKVGLEGEREVEILEGIDEDELVILNPSGELESGDKVKRGN
;
A
#
# COMPACT_ATOMS: atom_id res chain seq x y z
N MET A 1 -17.97 -50.11 -56.03
CA MET A 1 -17.33 -49.68 -54.76
C MET A 1 -16.91 -48.21 -54.71
N LYS A 2 -16.49 -47.56 -55.82
CA LYS A 2 -16.03 -46.16 -55.83
C LYS A 2 -17.10 -45.11 -55.45
N LYS A 3 -18.34 -45.23 -55.95
CA LYS A 3 -19.43 -44.27 -55.66
C LYS A 3 -19.83 -44.21 -54.18
N ARG A 4 -19.77 -45.34 -53.47
CA ARG A 4 -20.13 -45.44 -52.04
C ARG A 4 -19.11 -44.75 -51.13
N LYS A 5 -17.82 -44.75 -51.50
CA LYS A 5 -16.75 -44.05 -50.76
C LYS A 5 -16.87 -42.52 -50.89
N VAL A 6 -17.28 -42.02 -52.07
CA VAL A 6 -17.49 -40.58 -52.31
C VAL A 6 -18.61 -40.02 -51.42
N TRP A 7 -19.71 -40.77 -51.28
CA TRP A 7 -20.82 -40.37 -50.40
C TRP A 7 -20.45 -40.36 -48.91
N VAL A 8 -19.59 -41.29 -48.48
CA VAL A 8 -19.10 -41.31 -47.09
C VAL A 8 -18.18 -40.12 -46.79
N CYS A 9 -17.27 -39.76 -47.72
CA CYS A 9 -16.43 -38.57 -47.56
C CYS A 9 -17.25 -37.26 -47.57
N ALA A 10 -18.29 -37.17 -48.41
CA ALA A 10 -19.16 -36.00 -48.46
C ALA A 10 -19.97 -35.82 -47.16
N MET A 11 -20.47 -36.91 -46.57
CA MET A 11 -21.16 -36.85 -45.27
C MET A 11 -20.21 -36.46 -44.12
N LEU A 12 -18.98 -36.96 -44.11
CA LEU A 12 -17.98 -36.57 -43.11
C LEU A 12 -17.60 -35.08 -43.22
N PHE A 13 -17.45 -34.57 -44.44
CA PHE A 13 -17.19 -33.16 -44.67
C PHE A 13 -18.36 -32.29 -44.22
N LEU A 14 -19.59 -32.71 -44.51
CA LEU A 14 -20.81 -32.03 -44.07
C LEU A 14 -20.92 -32.05 -42.53
N SER A 15 -20.59 -33.17 -41.88
CA SER A 15 -20.60 -33.23 -40.41
C SER A 15 -19.53 -32.34 -39.79
N ILE A 16 -18.35 -32.23 -40.40
CA ILE A 16 -17.29 -31.32 -39.95
C ILE A 16 -17.73 -29.87 -40.15
N LEU A 17 -18.39 -29.56 -41.27
CA LEU A 17 -18.94 -28.22 -41.53
C LEU A 17 -20.06 -27.86 -40.55
N ILE A 18 -20.93 -28.81 -40.21
CA ILE A 18 -21.98 -28.62 -39.21
C ILE A 18 -21.36 -28.45 -37.83
N ILE A 19 -20.35 -29.26 -37.46
CA ILE A 19 -19.64 -29.11 -36.18
C ILE A 19 -18.92 -27.77 -36.14
N LEU A 20 -18.24 -27.36 -37.22
CA LEU A 20 -17.56 -26.06 -37.32
C LEU A 20 -18.56 -24.89 -37.27
N MET A 21 -19.71 -25.03 -37.93
CA MET A 21 -20.78 -24.04 -37.89
C MET A 21 -21.41 -23.98 -36.51
N VAL A 22 -21.61 -25.11 -35.83
CA VAL A 22 -22.13 -25.19 -34.46
C VAL A 22 -21.10 -24.67 -33.45
N THR A 23 -19.80 -24.92 -33.62
CA THR A 23 -18.76 -24.36 -32.75
C THR A 23 -18.57 -22.86 -32.97
N LEU A 24 -18.69 -22.38 -34.20
CA LEU A 24 -18.72 -20.94 -34.50
C LEU A 24 -19.98 -20.26 -33.96
N ASN A 25 -21.13 -20.94 -33.94
CA ASN A 25 -22.39 -20.37 -33.46
C ASN A 25 -22.58 -20.52 -31.93
N LYS A 26 -21.91 -21.47 -31.28
CA LYS A 26 -21.95 -21.67 -29.81
C LYS A 26 -21.23 -20.59 -29.01
N LYS A 27 -20.37 -19.77 -29.63
CA LYS A 27 -19.68 -18.66 -28.96
C LYS A 27 -20.60 -17.44 -28.72
N SER A 28 -21.85 -17.50 -29.17
CA SER A 28 -22.82 -16.38 -29.14
C SER A 28 -23.89 -16.46 -28.04
N GLU A 29 -23.63 -17.21 -26.97
CA GLU A 29 -24.53 -17.20 -25.82
C GLU A 29 -24.32 -15.88 -25.04
N ASP A 30 -25.31 -14.98 -25.13
CA ASP A 30 -25.33 -13.61 -24.56
C ASP A 30 -24.78 -13.54 -23.13
N SER A 31 -23.46 -13.39 -22.99
CA SER A 31 -22.84 -13.22 -21.69
C SER A 31 -23.26 -11.87 -21.11
N LYS A 32 -23.78 -11.88 -19.88
CA LYS A 32 -24.18 -10.67 -19.18
C LYS A 32 -22.94 -10.01 -18.59
N VAL A 33 -22.74 -8.72 -18.89
CA VAL A 33 -21.60 -7.94 -18.43
C VAL A 33 -22.05 -6.77 -17.57
N LYS A 34 -21.35 -6.51 -16.47
CA LYS A 34 -21.50 -5.26 -15.73
C LYS A 34 -20.74 -4.16 -16.43
N VAL A 35 -21.25 -2.94 -16.38
CA VAL A 35 -20.62 -1.78 -17.00
C VAL A 35 -20.56 -0.61 -16.05
N HIS A 36 -19.61 0.28 -16.29
CA HIS A 36 -19.45 1.56 -15.61
C HIS A 36 -19.45 2.68 -16.65
N LEU A 37 -20.12 3.79 -16.32
CA LEU A 37 -20.10 4.99 -17.14
C LEU A 37 -18.79 5.72 -16.87
N VAL A 38 -18.03 6.00 -17.92
CA VAL A 38 -16.76 6.71 -17.81
C VAL A 38 -17.04 8.19 -17.57
N GLU A 39 -16.55 8.71 -16.46
CA GLU A 39 -16.71 10.10 -16.07
C GLU A 39 -15.38 10.69 -15.56
N LYS A 40 -15.32 12.01 -15.48
CA LYS A 40 -14.22 12.68 -14.80
C LYS A 40 -14.38 12.58 -13.29
N GLY A 41 -13.29 12.23 -12.62
CA GLY A 41 -13.23 12.10 -11.18
C GLY A 41 -11.96 12.70 -10.59
N ASN A 42 -11.88 12.60 -9.27
CA ASN A 42 -10.67 12.90 -8.52
C ASN A 42 -10.06 11.57 -8.06
N ILE A 43 -8.78 11.40 -8.34
CA ILE A 43 -8.05 10.19 -7.99
C ILE A 43 -6.96 10.52 -6.99
N VAL A 44 -6.84 9.65 -5.99
CA VAL A 44 -5.86 9.78 -4.91
C VAL A 44 -5.12 8.46 -4.77
N ARG A 45 -3.81 8.53 -4.63
CA ARG A 45 -2.94 7.37 -4.38
C ARG A 45 -2.28 7.51 -3.02
N TYR A 46 -2.55 6.51 -2.19
CA TYR A 46 -1.87 6.33 -0.92
C TYR A 46 -0.89 5.16 -1.00
N ILE A 47 0.18 5.24 -0.21
CA ILE A 47 0.98 4.08 0.15
C ILE A 47 0.74 3.81 1.64
N ASN A 48 0.23 2.62 1.95
CA ASN A 48 -0.01 2.19 3.32
C ASN A 48 1.25 1.53 3.89
N VAL A 49 1.69 1.99 5.06
CA VAL A 49 2.82 1.44 5.79
C VAL A 49 2.49 1.27 7.26
N THR A 50 3.21 0.38 7.94
CA THR A 50 3.18 0.32 9.40
C THR A 50 4.41 1.04 9.95
N GLY A 51 4.20 1.90 10.95
CA GLY A 51 5.27 2.62 11.65
C GLY A 51 5.23 2.39 13.15
N VAL A 52 6.36 2.64 13.81
CA VAL A 52 6.49 2.58 15.27
C VAL A 52 6.70 3.99 15.82
N ILE A 53 5.91 4.37 16.81
CA ILE A 53 6.06 5.65 17.50
C ILE A 53 7.34 5.64 18.34
N GLN A 54 8.16 6.69 18.21
CA GLN A 54 9.40 6.88 18.94
C GLN A 54 9.46 8.31 19.47
N SER A 55 10.13 8.50 20.61
CA SER A 55 10.58 9.83 20.99
C SER A 55 11.69 10.29 20.04
N LYS A 56 11.73 11.59 19.72
CA LYS A 56 12.87 12.21 19.06
C LYS A 56 14.11 12.25 19.93
N ASN A 57 13.92 12.45 21.24
CA ASN A 57 15.01 12.55 22.23
C ASN A 57 14.89 11.43 23.28
N LYS A 58 15.93 10.60 23.37
CA LYS A 58 16.02 9.50 24.31
C LYS A 58 17.42 9.48 24.93
N ALA A 59 17.47 9.31 26.25
CA ALA A 59 18.70 9.02 26.98
C ALA A 59 18.59 7.61 27.58
N GLU A 60 19.63 6.81 27.33
CA GLU A 60 19.74 5.44 27.83
C GLU A 60 20.96 5.34 28.72
N HIS A 61 20.76 4.97 29.98
CA HIS A 61 21.83 4.93 30.96
C HIS A 61 22.22 3.48 31.22
N TYR A 62 23.48 3.15 30.92
CA TYR A 62 24.05 1.81 31.02
C TYR A 62 24.96 1.73 32.24
N LEU A 63 24.96 0.58 32.92
CA LEU A 63 25.82 0.32 34.08
C LEU A 63 26.86 -0.75 33.74
N GLU A 64 27.99 -0.75 34.43
CA GLU A 64 29.01 -1.77 34.22
C GLU A 64 28.97 -2.90 35.26
N ARG A 65 28.29 -2.74 36.41
CA ARG A 65 28.27 -3.74 37.51
C ARG A 65 26.96 -3.78 38.31
N TYR A 66 26.59 -4.99 38.74
CA TYR A 66 25.32 -5.41 39.38
C TYR A 66 25.05 -4.91 40.82
N LYS A 67 25.73 -3.89 41.34
CA LYS A 67 25.50 -3.42 42.71
C LYS A 67 24.67 -2.14 42.71
N TYR A 68 23.38 -2.32 43.03
CA TYR A 68 22.40 -1.26 43.18
C TYR A 68 22.41 -0.77 44.62
N ASN A 69 22.62 0.54 44.82
CA ASN A 69 22.53 1.12 46.16
C ASN A 69 21.14 1.69 46.42
N ASN A 70 20.60 2.58 45.57
CA ASN A 70 19.22 3.09 45.62
C ASN A 70 18.88 3.87 44.34
N ILE A 71 17.86 3.45 43.58
CA ILE A 71 17.31 4.26 42.49
C ILE A 71 16.38 5.34 43.09
N SER A 72 16.60 6.60 42.73
CA SER A 72 15.89 7.75 43.31
C SER A 72 14.68 8.21 42.48
N VAL A 73 14.43 7.57 41.35
CA VAL A 73 13.32 7.85 40.43
C VAL A 73 12.51 6.59 40.17
N LYS A 74 11.26 6.76 39.72
CA LYS A 74 10.37 5.68 39.27
C LYS A 74 9.89 5.94 37.85
N VAL A 75 9.42 4.89 37.18
CA VAL A 75 8.75 5.02 35.88
C VAL A 75 7.56 5.98 36.01
N GLY A 76 7.49 6.94 35.09
CA GLY A 76 6.51 8.03 35.08
C GLY A 76 6.99 9.33 35.73
N ASP A 77 8.15 9.37 36.39
CA ASP A 77 8.70 10.62 36.92
C ASP A 77 9.18 11.54 35.80
N GLU A 78 8.84 12.83 35.89
CA GLU A 78 9.44 13.88 35.08
C GLU A 78 10.81 14.26 35.66
N VAL A 79 11.81 14.36 34.79
CA VAL A 79 13.18 14.71 35.16
C VAL A 79 13.72 15.81 34.26
N LYS A 80 14.59 16.64 34.81
CA LYS A 80 15.34 17.66 34.08
C LYS A 80 16.73 17.17 33.70
N LYS A 81 17.29 17.74 32.65
CA LYS A 81 18.71 17.56 32.33
C LYS A 81 19.56 17.89 33.57
N ASP A 82 20.59 17.08 33.79
CA ASP A 82 21.51 17.11 34.93
C ASP A 82 20.84 16.80 36.29
N GLN A 83 19.55 16.38 36.30
CA GLN A 83 18.90 15.89 37.52
C GLN A 83 19.48 14.53 37.92
N TYR A 84 19.79 14.40 39.20
CA TYR A 84 20.27 13.16 39.79
C TYR A 84 19.21 12.06 39.72
N LEU A 85 19.58 10.90 39.15
CA LEU A 85 18.69 9.75 38.97
C LEU A 85 18.98 8.62 39.98
N THR A 86 20.27 8.31 40.20
CA THR A 86 20.71 7.23 41.09
C THR A 86 22.20 7.33 41.43
N ASN A 87 22.62 6.73 42.54
CA ASN A 87 24.03 6.54 42.93
C ASN A 87 24.39 5.07 42.79
N LEU A 88 25.57 4.83 42.22
CA LEU A 88 26.19 3.53 42.09
C LEU A 88 27.55 3.55 42.78
N ASP A 89 28.05 2.36 43.12
CA ASP A 89 29.39 2.16 43.69
C ASP A 89 30.49 2.87 42.87
N ASN A 90 30.28 3.07 41.56
CA ASN A 90 31.25 3.67 40.64
C ASN A 90 30.88 5.07 40.12
N GLY A 91 29.81 5.71 40.63
CA GLY A 91 29.44 7.06 40.21
C GLY A 91 27.94 7.38 40.30
N ASN A 92 27.62 8.67 40.21
CA ASN A 92 26.24 9.16 40.13
C ASN A 92 25.79 9.18 38.67
N ILE A 93 24.54 8.79 38.41
CA ILE A 93 23.89 9.00 37.12
C ILE A 93 23.01 10.24 37.20
N PHE A 94 23.11 11.06 36.17
CA PHE A 94 22.26 12.22 35.95
C PHE A 94 21.54 12.05 34.62
N SER A 95 20.37 12.66 34.47
CA SER A 95 19.65 12.65 33.20
C SER A 95 20.38 13.48 32.15
N ASP A 96 20.61 12.94 30.96
CA ASP A 96 21.19 13.69 29.85
C ASP A 96 20.20 14.67 29.18
N ILE A 97 18.89 14.48 29.42
CA ILE A 97 17.80 15.26 28.80
C ILE A 97 16.69 15.62 29.80
N ASP A 98 15.87 16.60 29.39
CA ASP A 98 14.53 16.77 29.97
C ASP A 98 13.61 15.68 29.43
N GLY A 99 12.79 15.06 30.28
CA GLY A 99 11.83 14.06 29.84
C GLY A 99 11.18 13.28 30.97
N THR A 100 10.63 12.13 30.62
CA THR A 100 9.98 11.20 31.56
C THR A 100 10.78 9.91 31.63
N VAL A 101 10.94 9.36 32.83
CA VAL A 101 11.52 8.03 33.02
C VAL A 101 10.52 6.99 32.49
N THR A 102 10.82 6.33 31.38
CA THR A 102 9.91 5.37 30.72
C THR A 102 10.21 3.93 31.05
N ASP A 103 11.45 3.62 31.46
CA ASP A 103 11.82 2.27 31.84
C ASP A 103 12.92 2.28 32.91
N ILE A 104 12.85 1.31 33.82
CA ILE A 104 13.87 1.05 34.82
C ILE A 104 14.06 -0.47 34.91
N SER A 105 15.19 -0.97 34.45
CA SER A 105 15.52 -2.39 34.49
C SER A 105 16.80 -2.66 35.28
N LEU A 106 16.66 -3.41 36.37
CA LEU A 106 17.80 -3.82 37.21
C LEU A 106 18.48 -5.12 36.72
N SER A 107 17.97 -5.72 35.64
CA SER A 107 18.49 -6.99 35.13
C SER A 107 18.86 -6.90 33.66
N GLU A 108 18.48 -5.82 32.99
CA GLU A 108 18.68 -5.61 31.57
C GLU A 108 19.32 -4.25 31.32
N TYR A 109 19.97 -4.14 30.17
CA TYR A 109 20.53 -2.88 29.69
C TYR A 109 19.63 -2.33 28.58
N PRO A 110 19.33 -1.02 28.57
CA PRO A 110 19.73 0.01 29.55
C PRO A 110 18.98 -0.08 30.90
N VAL A 111 19.58 0.47 31.96
CA VAL A 111 19.02 0.40 33.32
C VAL A 111 18.01 1.49 33.61
N ILE A 112 18.21 2.69 33.06
CA ILE A 112 17.22 3.78 33.13
C ILE A 112 17.07 4.38 31.74
N VAL A 113 15.83 4.48 31.29
CA VAL A 113 15.47 5.13 30.03
C VAL A 113 14.67 6.39 30.32
N VAL A 114 15.16 7.53 29.82
CA VAL A 114 14.44 8.81 29.84
C VAL A 114 14.06 9.17 28.42
N GLN A 115 12.79 9.54 28.20
CA GLN A 115 12.28 9.91 26.89
C GLN A 115 11.45 11.20 26.94
N ASP A 116 11.60 12.01 25.91
CA ASP A 116 10.73 13.16 25.62
C ASP A 116 9.39 12.69 25.04
N LEU A 117 8.33 12.70 25.86
CA LEU A 117 6.99 12.27 25.45
C LEU A 117 6.23 13.36 24.65
N GLU A 118 6.75 14.58 24.59
CA GLU A 118 6.12 15.72 23.91
C GLU A 118 6.57 15.83 22.45
N ASN A 119 7.79 15.39 22.15
CA ASN A 119 8.36 15.43 20.80
C ASN A 119 8.49 14.02 20.24
N LEU A 120 7.40 13.54 19.65
CA LEU A 120 7.32 12.22 19.03
C LEU A 120 7.58 12.27 17.52
N LYS A 121 8.02 11.14 16.98
CA LYS A 121 8.10 10.83 15.55
C LYS A 121 7.65 9.39 15.31
N ILE A 122 7.33 9.04 14.07
CA ILE A 122 7.02 7.66 13.70
C ILE A 122 8.10 7.17 12.75
N LYS A 123 8.79 6.10 13.14
CA LYS A 123 9.74 5.41 12.27
C LYS A 123 8.98 4.42 11.38
N ILE A 124 9.16 4.54 10.07
CA ILE A 124 8.56 3.66 9.06
C ILE A 124 9.65 2.91 8.30
N LEU A 125 9.31 1.72 7.81
CA LEU A 125 10.17 0.92 6.95
C LEU A 125 9.54 0.83 5.56
N LEU A 126 10.28 1.26 4.54
CA LEU A 126 9.82 1.35 3.15
C LEU A 126 10.52 0.29 2.31
N ASN A 127 9.77 -0.45 1.50
CA ASN A 127 10.38 -1.36 0.52
C ASN A 127 10.95 -0.58 -0.68
N GLN A 128 11.66 -1.27 -1.57
CA GLN A 128 12.30 -0.67 -2.75
C GLN A 128 11.31 -0.10 -3.79
N TYR A 129 10.09 -0.64 -3.87
CA TYR A 129 9.10 -0.20 -4.85
C TYR A 129 8.41 1.09 -4.40
N ASP A 130 8.03 1.16 -3.13
CA ASP A 130 7.29 2.26 -2.52
C ASP A 130 8.16 3.49 -2.27
N SER A 131 9.41 3.28 -1.87
CA SER A 131 10.39 4.36 -1.63
C SER A 131 10.63 5.27 -2.84
N LYS A 132 10.30 4.82 -4.06
CA LYS A 132 10.41 5.64 -5.28
C LYS A 132 9.38 6.78 -5.33
N TYR A 133 8.23 6.60 -4.67
CA TYR A 133 7.11 7.54 -4.70
C TYR A 133 7.06 8.41 -3.45
N ILE A 134 7.64 7.94 -2.35
CA ILE A 134 7.64 8.64 -1.08
C ILE A 134 8.71 9.74 -1.08
N LYS A 135 8.34 10.95 -0.69
CA LYS A 135 9.18 12.15 -0.65
C LYS A 135 8.95 12.91 0.65
N ILE A 136 9.99 13.63 1.08
CA ILE A 136 9.89 14.57 2.20
C ILE A 136 8.76 15.57 1.95
N ASP A 137 8.08 15.96 3.02
CA ASP A 137 6.94 16.89 3.08
C ASP A 137 5.61 16.33 2.55
N GLN A 138 5.55 15.06 2.15
CA GLN A 138 4.26 14.43 1.82
C GLN A 138 3.38 14.28 3.06
N PRO A 139 2.06 14.57 2.95
CA PRO A 139 1.09 14.32 4.01
C PRO A 139 1.02 12.84 4.37
N ALA A 140 0.91 12.56 5.66
CA ALA A 140 0.75 11.24 6.22
C ALA A 140 -0.41 11.23 7.21
N MET A 141 -1.30 10.25 7.09
CA MET A 141 -2.45 10.06 7.95
C MET A 141 -2.25 8.82 8.80
N ILE A 142 -2.06 9.03 10.10
CA ILE A 142 -1.84 7.97 11.07
C ILE A 142 -3.22 7.52 11.57
N LYS A 143 -3.55 6.26 11.35
CA LYS A 143 -4.81 5.66 11.80
C LYS A 143 -4.72 5.31 13.29
N THR A 144 -5.71 5.77 14.06
CA THR A 144 -5.89 5.42 15.48
C THR A 144 -7.30 4.88 15.71
N SER A 145 -7.58 4.43 16.95
CA SER A 145 -8.92 3.99 17.33
C SER A 145 -9.97 5.10 17.30
N ASN A 146 -9.54 6.35 17.46
CA ASN A 146 -10.44 7.50 17.62
C ASN A 146 -10.43 8.44 16.40
N GLY A 147 -9.70 8.10 15.34
CA GLY A 147 -9.69 8.86 14.10
C GLY A 147 -8.35 8.83 13.39
N ILE A 148 -8.00 10.00 12.83
CA ILE A 148 -6.79 10.20 12.05
C ILE A 148 -5.98 11.32 12.70
N ILE A 149 -4.70 11.05 12.90
CA ILE A 149 -3.72 12.08 13.26
C ILE A 149 -2.96 12.45 11.99
N GLU A 150 -2.84 13.75 11.75
CA GLU A 150 -2.05 14.25 10.63
C GLU A 150 -0.57 14.36 11.00
N GLY A 151 0.29 14.05 10.04
CA GLY A 151 1.72 14.23 10.08
C GLY A 151 2.30 14.42 8.68
N ARG A 152 3.63 14.49 8.59
CA ARG A 152 4.36 14.64 7.33
C ARG A 152 5.62 13.80 7.31
N VAL A 153 5.96 13.27 6.14
CA VAL A 153 7.26 12.61 5.93
C VAL A 153 8.36 13.63 6.16
N SER A 154 9.19 13.45 7.19
CA SER A 154 10.24 14.38 7.58
C SER A 154 11.63 13.92 7.15
N PHE A 155 11.82 12.61 7.01
CA PHE A 155 13.10 12.03 6.66
C PHE A 155 12.92 10.74 5.84
N ILE A 156 13.85 10.53 4.91
CA ILE A 156 14.02 9.29 4.17
C ILE A 156 15.52 9.01 4.13
N SER A 157 15.93 7.83 4.58
CA SER A 157 17.33 7.43 4.59
C SER A 157 17.88 7.39 3.16
N PRO A 158 19.09 7.93 2.90
CA PRO A 158 19.74 7.82 1.61
C PRO A 158 20.29 6.41 1.34
N THR A 159 20.30 5.53 2.36
CA THR A 159 20.82 4.17 2.28
C THR A 159 19.78 3.14 2.69
N ALA A 160 19.83 1.98 2.04
CA ALA A 160 19.03 0.82 2.40
C ALA A 160 19.75 -0.03 3.47
N LYS A 161 18.96 -0.74 4.26
CA LYS A 161 19.40 -1.78 5.21
C LYS A 161 18.80 -3.11 4.78
N SER A 162 19.44 -4.22 5.17
CA SER A 162 18.88 -5.57 4.97
C SER A 162 18.43 -6.17 6.29
N ILE A 163 17.42 -7.02 6.25
CA ILE A 163 17.04 -7.86 7.37
C ILE A 163 17.98 -9.08 7.36
N SER A 164 18.84 -9.21 8.37
CA SER A 164 19.92 -10.21 8.44
C SER A 164 19.46 -11.65 8.73
N ASN A 165 18.15 -11.92 8.79
CA ASN A 165 17.61 -13.19 9.30
C ASN A 165 17.06 -14.15 8.21
N SER A 166 17.29 -13.88 6.92
CA SER A 166 16.95 -14.78 5.82
C SER A 166 18.03 -14.76 4.74
N MET A 167 18.24 -15.90 4.06
CA MET A 167 19.24 -16.06 2.98
C MET A 167 19.01 -15.10 1.79
N GLU A 168 17.81 -14.50 1.70
CA GLU A 168 17.49 -13.30 0.93
C GLU A 168 16.89 -12.28 1.91
N GLY A 169 17.71 -11.39 2.47
CA GLY A 169 17.20 -10.30 3.29
C GLY A 169 16.57 -9.24 2.40
N GLU A 170 15.25 -9.05 2.47
CA GLU A 170 14.60 -7.95 1.75
C GLU A 170 15.19 -6.61 2.23
N ALA A 171 15.62 -5.79 1.26
CA ALA A 171 16.18 -4.49 1.53
C ALA A 171 15.06 -3.48 1.81
N TYR A 172 15.25 -2.65 2.83
CA TYR A 172 14.31 -1.58 3.20
C TYR A 172 15.05 -0.25 3.38
N ILE A 173 14.30 0.83 3.21
CA ILE A 173 14.73 2.20 3.50
C ILE A 173 13.98 2.67 4.74
N GLU A 174 14.72 3.22 5.71
CA GLU A 174 14.09 3.84 6.88
C GLU A 174 13.55 5.22 6.51
N GLY A 175 12.34 5.53 6.96
CA GLY A 175 11.77 6.87 6.90
C GLY A 175 11.26 7.31 8.26
N GLU A 176 10.98 8.60 8.39
CA GLU A 176 10.36 9.19 9.58
C GLU A 176 9.18 10.06 9.19
N ILE A 177 8.16 10.06 10.05
CA ILE A 177 7.01 10.96 9.99
C ILE A 177 7.04 11.81 11.26
N ASP A 178 6.85 13.11 11.07
CA ASP A 178 6.88 14.13 12.10
C ASP A 178 5.70 15.11 11.92
N ASN A 179 5.73 16.25 12.61
CA ASN A 179 4.69 17.27 12.66
C ASN A 179 3.34 16.67 13.05
N LEU A 180 3.38 15.73 14.00
CA LEU A 180 2.22 15.01 14.49
C LEU A 180 1.33 15.98 15.28
N THR A 181 0.03 15.94 15.02
CA THR A 181 -0.93 16.65 15.87
C THR A 181 -0.87 16.07 17.29
N LYS A 182 -0.65 16.92 18.31
CA LYS A 182 -0.49 16.49 19.70
C LYS A 182 -1.76 15.79 20.21
N THR A 183 -1.58 14.61 20.81
CA THR A 183 -2.65 13.81 21.39
C THR A 183 -2.07 12.76 22.33
N GLU A 184 -2.82 12.39 23.37
CA GLU A 184 -2.42 11.37 24.34
C GLU A 184 -2.45 9.94 23.78
N GLU A 185 -3.06 9.74 22.60
CA GLU A 185 -3.18 8.45 21.91
C GLU A 185 -1.86 7.92 21.37
N LEU A 186 -0.89 8.82 21.11
CA LEU A 186 0.42 8.42 20.62
C LEU A 186 1.28 7.94 21.78
N LYS A 187 1.33 6.62 21.97
CA LYS A 187 2.20 5.98 22.95
C LYS A 187 3.46 5.46 22.27
N ILE A 188 4.63 5.78 22.82
CA ILE A 188 5.92 5.28 22.35
C ILE A 188 5.89 3.74 22.33
N GLY A 189 6.45 3.17 21.26
CA GLY A 189 6.51 1.73 21.04
C GLY A 189 5.26 1.15 20.38
N PHE A 190 4.15 1.88 20.29
CA PHE A 190 2.97 1.41 19.57
C PHE A 190 3.21 1.42 18.07
N LYS A 191 2.57 0.48 17.40
CA LYS A 191 2.52 0.37 15.94
C LYS A 191 1.23 1.01 15.45
N ASN A 192 1.33 1.79 14.38
CA ASN A 192 0.19 2.38 13.71
C ASN A 192 0.28 2.15 12.21
N GLU A 193 -0.88 1.99 11.58
CA GLU A 193 -1.01 2.09 10.14
C GLU A 193 -0.97 3.56 9.73
N ILE A 194 -0.23 3.86 8.67
CA ILE A 194 -0.11 5.18 8.09
C ILE A 194 -0.41 5.11 6.60
N ASP A 195 -1.30 5.98 6.13
CA ASP A 195 -1.49 6.24 4.71
C ASP A 195 -0.68 7.49 4.31
N ILE A 196 0.31 7.32 3.44
CA ILE A 196 1.13 8.42 2.90
C ILE A 196 0.57 8.84 1.55
N LEU A 197 0.22 10.12 1.38
CA LEU A 197 -0.28 10.66 0.13
C LEU A 197 0.86 10.83 -0.90
N VAL A 198 0.86 10.01 -1.94
CA VAL A 198 1.93 10.01 -2.97
C VAL A 198 1.48 10.50 -4.34
N GLY A 199 0.19 10.73 -4.53
CA GLY A 199 -0.33 11.36 -5.74
C GLY A 199 -1.79 11.76 -5.60
N GLN A 200 -2.14 12.89 -6.19
CA GLN A 200 -3.52 13.34 -6.30
C GLN A 200 -3.70 14.06 -7.63
N LYS A 201 -4.79 13.77 -8.32
CA LYS A 201 -5.22 14.50 -9.51
C LYS A 201 -6.72 14.71 -9.46
N ASN A 202 -7.14 15.87 -9.93
CA ASN A 202 -8.55 16.26 -9.98
C ASN A 202 -8.99 16.40 -11.43
N ASN A 203 -10.26 16.13 -11.70
CA ASN A 203 -10.89 16.33 -13.00
C ASN A 203 -10.20 15.56 -14.15
N VAL A 204 -9.90 14.28 -13.90
CA VAL A 204 -9.29 13.36 -14.89
C VAL A 204 -10.23 12.21 -15.20
N ILE A 205 -10.12 11.59 -16.38
CA ILE A 205 -10.90 10.39 -16.71
C ILE A 205 -10.46 9.26 -15.79
N VAL A 206 -11.41 8.69 -15.06
CA VAL A 206 -11.16 7.56 -14.16
C VAL A 206 -12.03 6.38 -14.55
N VAL A 207 -11.49 5.19 -14.35
CA VAL A 207 -12.26 3.94 -14.45
C VAL A 207 -11.93 3.03 -13.27
N PRO A 208 -12.86 2.17 -12.84
CA PRO A 208 -12.57 1.17 -11.81
C PRO A 208 -11.40 0.26 -12.22
N THR A 209 -10.52 -0.08 -11.27
CA THR A 209 -9.36 -0.97 -11.50
C THR A 209 -9.77 -2.30 -12.12
N GLU A 210 -10.94 -2.82 -11.74
CA GLU A 210 -11.52 -4.06 -12.24
C GLU A 210 -11.94 -4.04 -13.73
N ALA A 211 -11.98 -2.87 -14.36
CA ALA A 211 -12.23 -2.72 -15.79
C ALA A 211 -10.96 -2.95 -16.62
N ILE A 212 -9.78 -2.81 -16.02
CA ILE A 212 -8.50 -2.86 -16.71
C ILE A 212 -7.96 -4.29 -16.71
N LYS A 213 -7.48 -4.73 -17.88
CA LYS A 213 -6.78 -6.01 -18.06
C LYS A 213 -5.38 -5.78 -18.62
N VAL A 214 -4.49 -6.69 -18.25
CA VAL A 214 -3.13 -6.75 -18.77
C VAL A 214 -2.85 -8.20 -19.17
N GLU A 215 -2.63 -8.43 -20.46
CA GLU A 215 -2.11 -9.71 -20.95
C GLU A 215 -0.58 -9.73 -20.79
N LYS A 216 0.01 -10.91 -20.55
CA LYS A 216 1.47 -11.04 -20.39
C LYS A 216 2.21 -10.42 -21.58
N GLY A 217 3.03 -9.40 -21.31
CA GLY A 217 3.85 -8.71 -22.30
C GLY A 217 3.10 -7.67 -23.16
N ASN A 218 1.81 -7.45 -22.90
CA ASN A 218 0.99 -6.48 -23.63
C ASN A 218 0.71 -5.22 -22.80
N LYS A 219 0.24 -4.19 -23.51
CA LYS A 219 -0.24 -2.94 -22.91
C LYS A 219 -1.56 -3.16 -22.16
N PRO A 220 -1.87 -2.34 -21.15
CA PRO A 220 -3.18 -2.35 -20.51
C PRO A 220 -4.28 -2.03 -21.52
N TYR A 221 -5.43 -2.68 -21.34
CA TYR A 221 -6.59 -2.49 -22.19
C TYR A 221 -7.88 -2.60 -21.38
N VAL A 222 -8.96 -2.11 -21.98
CA VAL A 222 -10.34 -2.28 -21.47
C VAL A 222 -11.23 -2.84 -22.57
N PHE A 223 -12.47 -3.19 -22.21
CA PHE A 223 -13.54 -3.40 -23.19
C PHE A 223 -14.58 -2.29 -23.08
N ILE A 224 -14.90 -1.66 -24.20
CA ILE A 224 -15.98 -0.68 -24.32
C ILE A 224 -17.23 -1.39 -24.84
N LEU A 225 -18.36 -1.20 -24.18
CA LEU A 225 -19.66 -1.67 -24.64
C LEU A 225 -20.29 -0.62 -25.56
N LYS A 226 -20.52 -0.98 -26.82
CA LYS A 226 -21.28 -0.17 -27.77
C LYS A 226 -22.22 -1.04 -28.59
N ASP A 227 -23.50 -0.68 -28.64
CA ASP A 227 -24.52 -1.42 -29.39
C ASP A 227 -24.59 -2.92 -29.05
N ASN A 228 -24.45 -3.28 -27.76
CA ASN A 228 -24.36 -4.67 -27.26
C ASN A 228 -23.16 -5.47 -27.82
N ILE A 229 -22.12 -4.79 -28.29
CA ILE A 229 -20.87 -5.39 -28.76
C ILE A 229 -19.73 -4.90 -27.87
N ALA A 230 -18.88 -5.83 -27.43
CA ALA A 230 -17.67 -5.51 -26.68
C ALA A 230 -16.52 -5.15 -27.65
N TYR A 231 -15.88 -4.00 -27.44
CA TYR A 231 -14.74 -3.56 -28.23
C TYR A 231 -13.49 -3.49 -27.36
N LYS A 232 -12.49 -4.32 -27.64
CA LYS A 232 -11.20 -4.25 -26.96
C LYS A 232 -10.48 -2.98 -27.39
N ARG A 233 -10.00 -2.20 -26.42
CA ARG A 233 -9.27 -0.97 -26.69
C ARG A 233 -8.06 -0.85 -25.77
N GLU A 234 -6.89 -0.66 -26.37
CA GLU A 234 -5.68 -0.33 -25.62
C GLU A 234 -5.85 1.03 -24.95
N VAL A 235 -5.34 1.14 -23.73
CA VAL A 235 -5.38 2.37 -22.95
C VAL A 235 -4.00 2.72 -22.44
N LYS A 236 -3.79 4.00 -22.18
CA LYS A 236 -2.63 4.49 -21.46
C LYS A 236 -3.07 4.89 -20.06
N VAL A 237 -2.56 4.20 -19.06
CA VAL A 237 -2.89 4.47 -17.66
C VAL A 237 -1.96 5.53 -17.07
N GLY A 238 -2.49 6.31 -16.14
CA GLY A 238 -1.79 7.35 -15.39
C GLY A 238 -1.63 6.96 -13.92
N LEU A 239 -2.06 7.86 -13.03
CA LEU A 239 -2.10 7.61 -11.59
C LEU A 239 -3.04 6.44 -11.28
N GLU A 240 -2.56 5.48 -10.50
CA GLU A 240 -3.33 4.33 -10.02
C GLU A 240 -3.65 4.51 -8.54
N GLY A 241 -4.94 4.58 -8.22
CA GLY A 241 -5.46 4.62 -6.86
C GLY A 241 -5.88 3.24 -6.38
N GLU A 242 -6.55 3.17 -5.24
CA GLU A 242 -6.98 1.89 -4.65
C GLU A 242 -8.09 1.20 -5.45
N ARG A 243 -9.07 1.98 -5.93
CA ARG A 243 -10.27 1.47 -6.62
C ARG A 243 -10.39 1.93 -8.07
N GLU A 244 -9.66 2.97 -8.42
CA GLU A 244 -9.78 3.66 -9.69
C GLU A 244 -8.40 3.92 -10.28
N VAL A 245 -8.36 4.04 -11.60
CA VAL A 245 -7.15 4.34 -12.37
C VAL A 245 -7.44 5.48 -13.32
N GLU A 246 -6.52 6.44 -13.39
CA GLU A 246 -6.54 7.50 -14.39
C GLU A 246 -6.28 6.93 -15.79
N ILE A 247 -7.11 7.29 -16.75
CA ILE A 247 -6.91 7.00 -18.17
C ILE A 247 -6.43 8.27 -18.88
N LEU A 248 -5.24 8.20 -19.46
CA LEU A 248 -4.62 9.30 -20.19
C LEU A 248 -5.02 9.30 -21.67
N GLU A 249 -5.14 8.12 -22.26
CA GLU A 249 -5.46 7.93 -23.68
C GLU A 249 -6.27 6.63 -23.86
N GLY A 250 -7.17 6.63 -24.85
CA GLY A 250 -7.90 5.43 -25.27
C GLY A 250 -9.33 5.33 -24.72
N ILE A 251 -9.79 6.19 -23.83
CA ILE A 251 -11.21 6.22 -23.43
C ILE A 251 -11.67 7.66 -23.37
N ASP A 252 -12.88 7.90 -23.85
CA ASP A 252 -13.57 9.19 -23.78
C ASP A 252 -14.64 9.17 -22.68
N GLU A 253 -15.04 10.36 -22.23
CA GLU A 253 -16.20 10.52 -21.33
C GLU A 253 -17.48 9.95 -21.97
N ASP A 254 -18.43 9.55 -21.12
CA ASP A 254 -19.73 8.97 -21.50
C ASP A 254 -19.68 7.58 -22.17
N GLU A 255 -18.50 7.00 -22.37
CA GLU A 255 -18.36 5.61 -22.80
C GLU A 255 -18.74 4.63 -21.68
N LEU A 256 -19.21 3.43 -22.05
CA LEU A 256 -19.48 2.36 -21.10
C LEU A 256 -18.32 1.37 -21.10
N VAL A 257 -17.57 1.32 -20.01
CA VAL A 257 -16.50 0.33 -19.84
C VAL A 257 -17.05 -0.93 -19.16
N ILE A 258 -16.65 -2.11 -19.64
CA ILE A 258 -17.04 -3.40 -19.06
C ILE A 258 -16.20 -3.67 -17.81
N LEU A 259 -16.88 -4.00 -16.72
CA LEU A 259 -16.28 -4.37 -15.43
C LEU A 259 -16.04 -5.88 -15.37
N ASN A 260 -14.91 -6.27 -14.78
CA ASN A 260 -14.50 -7.68 -14.64
C ASN A 260 -14.70 -8.52 -15.92
N PRO A 261 -14.19 -8.08 -17.10
CA PRO A 261 -14.36 -8.85 -18.32
C PRO A 261 -13.74 -10.24 -18.17
N SER A 262 -14.44 -11.26 -18.68
CA SER A 262 -13.96 -12.64 -18.65
C SER A 262 -12.70 -12.77 -19.51
N GLY A 263 -11.83 -13.72 -19.18
CA GLY A 263 -10.63 -14.00 -19.98
C GLY A 263 -10.92 -14.56 -21.38
N GLU A 264 -12.17 -14.95 -21.64
CA GLU A 264 -12.64 -15.48 -22.92
C GLU A 264 -13.30 -14.41 -23.81
N LEU A 265 -13.58 -13.21 -23.25
CA LEU A 265 -14.20 -12.13 -23.98
C LEU A 265 -13.24 -11.62 -25.06
N GLU A 266 -13.71 -11.57 -26.30
CA GLU A 266 -12.99 -11.07 -27.44
C GLU A 266 -13.65 -9.82 -28.02
N SER A 267 -12.88 -9.02 -28.75
CA SER A 267 -13.42 -7.86 -29.44
C SER A 267 -14.37 -8.31 -30.55
N GLY A 268 -15.58 -7.74 -30.57
CA GLY A 268 -16.65 -8.12 -31.50
C GLY A 268 -17.68 -9.08 -30.91
N ASP A 269 -17.45 -9.60 -29.71
CA ASP A 269 -18.41 -10.45 -29.02
C ASP A 269 -19.68 -9.68 -28.69
N LYS A 270 -20.83 -10.33 -28.93
CA LYS A 270 -22.13 -9.82 -28.50
C LYS A 270 -22.32 -10.12 -27.03
N VAL A 271 -22.65 -9.08 -26.28
CA VAL A 271 -22.85 -9.15 -24.83
C VAL A 271 -24.11 -8.37 -24.47
N LYS A 272 -24.75 -8.75 -23.36
CA LYS A 272 -25.88 -8.00 -22.82
C LYS A 272 -25.46 -7.28 -21.56
N ARG A 273 -25.91 -6.03 -21.41
CA ARG A 273 -25.77 -5.33 -20.14
C ARG A 273 -26.49 -6.12 -19.05
N GLY A 274 -25.75 -6.53 -18.03
CA GLY A 274 -26.27 -7.10 -16.79
C GLY A 274 -26.81 -6.00 -15.88
N ASN A 275 -27.74 -6.37 -15.01
CA ASN A 275 -28.22 -5.51 -13.93
C ASN A 275 -27.15 -5.34 -12.85
#